data_AF-A0A965V990-F1
#
_entry.id   AF-A0A965V990-F1
#
_cell.length_a   1.000
_cell.length_b   1.000
_cell.length_c   1.000
_cell.angle_alpha   90.00
_cell.angle_beta   90.00
_cell.angle_gamma   90.00
#
_symmetry.space_group_name_H-M   'P 1'
#
loop_
_entity.id
_entity.type
_entity.pdbx_description
1 polymer ?
#
loop_
_entity_poly.entity_id
_entity_poly.type
_entity_poly.pdbx_seq_one_letter_code
_entity_poly.pdbx_strand_id
1 'polypeptide(L)'
;MGSNRKLILIVGLGSALLGVVATLVFQDGSQKTNQAKSLQRKNDSWAPPKPMWVKTPDSTANKQEVASGERRSERDVGNSPKPTLENPPAVTQVRDETAQNPHTTAQALLAFAEEMSIQMQGAFSDRETRYTVSRQLIACARDGQAKGSAQAARALCLFNLERLKERFPDELSPSYQSLLAELPEDLIFVAGVTKPNVEK
;
A
#
# COMPACT_ATOMS: atom_id res chain seq x y z
N MET A 1 -7.87 -43.73 7.63
CA MET A 1 -7.94 -43.58 9.10
C MET A 1 -7.72 -42.10 9.42
N GLY A 2 -8.58 -41.31 10.07
CA GLY A 2 -9.99 -41.38 10.43
C GLY A 2 -10.49 -39.92 10.44
N SER A 3 -11.64 -39.65 9.82
CA SER A 3 -12.16 -38.29 9.61
C SER A 3 -13.07 -37.89 10.77
N ASN A 4 -12.61 -37.00 11.64
CA ASN A 4 -13.41 -36.40 12.71
C ASN A 4 -14.38 -35.37 12.11
N ARG A 5 -15.64 -35.78 11.87
CA ARG A 5 -16.73 -34.86 11.51
C ARG A 5 -17.42 -34.40 12.79
N LYS A 6 -17.33 -33.11 13.10
CA LYS A 6 -18.07 -32.48 14.21
C LYS A 6 -19.52 -32.24 13.77
N LEU A 7 -20.45 -32.90 14.45
CA LEU A 7 -21.89 -32.66 14.35
C LEU A 7 -22.23 -31.53 15.33
N ILE A 8 -22.75 -30.41 14.84
CA ILE A 8 -23.30 -29.33 15.70
C ILE A 8 -24.82 -29.48 15.67
N LEU A 9 -25.39 -29.81 16.83
CA LEU A 9 -26.82 -30.00 17.04
C LEU A 9 -27.35 -28.72 17.72
N ILE A 10 -28.08 -27.90 16.97
CA ILE A 10 -28.76 -26.72 17.51
C ILE A 10 -30.16 -27.14 17.92
N VAL A 11 -30.39 -27.31 19.22
CA VAL A 11 -31.72 -27.53 19.80
C VAL A 11 -32.27 -26.16 20.19
N GLY A 12 -33.29 -25.70 19.46
CA GLY A 12 -34.08 -24.53 19.82
C GLY A 12 -35.11 -24.87 20.90
N LEU A 13 -35.28 -23.97 21.87
CA LEU A 13 -36.37 -23.96 22.85
C LEU A 13 -36.96 -22.54 22.86
N GLY A 14 -38.19 -22.38 22.39
CA GLY A 14 -38.85 -21.05 22.38
C GLY A 14 -40.09 -20.93 21.49
N SER A 15 -41.10 -21.74 21.78
CA SER A 15 -42.56 -21.60 21.57
C SER A 15 -43.17 -20.68 20.49
N ALA A 16 -44.04 -21.36 19.72
CA ALA A 16 -45.36 -20.91 19.22
C ALA A 16 -45.44 -20.01 17.97
N LEU A 17 -45.53 -20.64 16.79
CA LEU A 17 -46.73 -20.71 15.93
C LEU A 17 -46.33 -21.05 14.48
N LEU A 18 -46.93 -22.13 13.97
CA LEU A 18 -47.25 -22.40 12.56
C LEU A 18 -46.09 -22.42 11.53
N GLY A 19 -45.85 -23.60 10.96
CA GLY A 19 -45.21 -23.74 9.65
C GLY A 19 -44.10 -24.77 9.59
N VAL A 20 -44.46 -26.05 9.44
CA VAL A 20 -43.55 -27.13 9.07
C VAL A 20 -43.24 -27.02 7.58
N VAL A 21 -41.98 -26.73 7.20
CA VAL A 21 -41.32 -27.29 6.01
C VAL A 21 -39.82 -27.38 6.29
N ALA A 22 -39.34 -28.59 6.57
CA ALA A 22 -37.91 -28.90 6.59
C ALA A 22 -37.49 -29.36 5.19
N THR A 23 -36.83 -28.49 4.43
CA THR A 23 -36.25 -28.87 3.14
C THR A 23 -34.80 -29.32 3.36
N LEU A 24 -34.59 -30.63 3.33
CA LEU A 24 -33.25 -31.23 3.26
C LEU A 24 -32.71 -31.01 1.84
N VAL A 25 -31.70 -30.15 1.69
CA VAL A 25 -30.91 -30.09 0.45
C VAL A 25 -29.65 -30.93 0.67
N PHE A 26 -29.71 -32.17 0.20
CA PHE A 26 -28.54 -33.00 -0.06
C PHE A 26 -27.86 -32.47 -1.32
N GLN A 27 -26.63 -31.98 -1.19
CA GLN A 27 -25.78 -31.72 -2.35
C GLN A 27 -24.76 -32.86 -2.46
N ASP A 28 -25.14 -33.86 -3.25
CA ASP A 28 -24.27 -34.89 -3.81
C ASP A 28 -23.51 -34.29 -5.02
N GLY A 29 -22.26 -34.69 -5.22
CA GLY A 29 -21.37 -34.07 -6.21
C GLY A 29 -19.91 -34.33 -5.85
N SER A 30 -19.46 -35.58 -5.94
CA SER A 30 -18.95 -36.21 -7.16
C SER A 30 -17.52 -35.81 -7.51
N GLN A 31 -16.70 -36.85 -7.61
CA GLN A 31 -15.28 -36.88 -7.91
C GLN A 31 -14.85 -36.00 -9.08
N LYS A 32 -13.67 -35.37 -8.94
CA LYS A 32 -12.59 -35.43 -9.96
C LYS A 32 -11.23 -35.41 -9.29
N THR A 33 -10.61 -36.59 -9.23
CA THR A 33 -9.16 -36.74 -9.08
C THR A 33 -8.49 -36.24 -10.35
N ASN A 34 -7.82 -35.09 -10.30
CA ASN A 34 -6.89 -34.70 -11.36
C ASN A 34 -5.48 -35.06 -10.93
N GLN A 35 -4.95 -36.03 -11.66
CA GLN A 35 -3.54 -36.33 -11.77
C GLN A 35 -2.70 -35.10 -12.16
N ALA A 36 -1.44 -35.15 -11.72
CA ALA A 36 -0.25 -34.75 -12.44
C ALA A 36 -0.15 -33.31 -13.00
N LYS A 37 0.72 -32.52 -12.37
CA LYS A 37 2.03 -32.23 -12.97
C LYS A 37 2.95 -31.60 -11.93
N SER A 38 3.96 -32.37 -11.53
CA SER A 38 5.19 -31.84 -10.96
C SER A 38 5.82 -30.93 -12.02
N LEU A 39 5.58 -29.63 -11.91
CA LEU A 39 6.39 -28.61 -12.58
C LEU A 39 7.60 -28.38 -11.68
N GLN A 40 8.64 -29.18 -11.87
CA GLN A 40 10.01 -28.74 -11.62
C GLN A 40 10.26 -27.53 -12.51
N ARG A 41 9.93 -26.33 -12.00
CA ARG A 41 10.52 -25.09 -12.51
C ARG A 41 12.01 -25.20 -12.22
N LYS A 42 12.79 -25.34 -13.28
CA LYS A 42 14.22 -25.00 -13.26
C LYS A 42 14.31 -23.61 -12.63
N ASN A 43 15.00 -23.54 -11.49
CA ASN A 43 15.54 -22.30 -10.96
C ASN A 43 16.62 -21.84 -11.93
N ASP A 44 16.20 -21.26 -13.06
CA ASP A 44 17.10 -20.49 -13.89
C ASP A 44 17.46 -19.25 -13.09
N SER A 45 18.71 -19.27 -12.64
CA SER A 45 19.40 -18.23 -11.88
C SER A 45 19.11 -16.86 -12.46
N TRP A 46 18.19 -16.12 -11.84
CA TRP A 46 18.06 -14.69 -12.03
C TRP A 46 19.21 -14.02 -11.28
N ALA A 47 20.39 -14.00 -11.92
CA ALA A 47 21.44 -13.10 -11.51
C ALA A 47 21.00 -11.67 -11.88
N PRO A 48 20.95 -10.71 -10.93
CA PRO A 48 20.70 -9.33 -11.30
C PRO A 48 21.79 -8.86 -12.27
N PRO A 49 21.44 -8.08 -13.31
CA PRO A 49 22.44 -7.54 -14.22
C PRO A 49 23.46 -6.73 -13.42
N LYS A 50 24.75 -7.03 -13.64
CA LYS A 50 25.86 -6.29 -13.02
C LYS A 50 25.69 -4.81 -13.36
N PRO A 51 25.83 -3.89 -12.39
CA PRO A 51 25.83 -2.46 -12.68
C PRO A 51 27.00 -2.15 -13.61
N MET A 52 26.68 -1.78 -14.85
CA MET A 52 27.66 -1.15 -15.74
C MET A 52 27.93 0.24 -15.17
N TRP A 53 28.99 0.35 -14.39
CA TRP A 53 29.60 1.64 -14.07
C TRP A 53 30.07 2.24 -15.39
N VAL A 54 29.28 3.18 -15.92
CA VAL A 54 29.71 4.07 -16.99
C VAL A 54 30.91 4.83 -16.45
N LYS A 55 32.09 4.54 -17.00
CA LYS A 55 33.28 5.36 -16.79
C LYS A 55 32.97 6.74 -17.35
N THR A 56 32.80 7.72 -16.47
CA THR A 56 32.82 9.14 -16.86
C THR A 56 34.20 9.45 -17.44
N PRO A 57 34.30 9.94 -18.69
CA PRO A 57 35.55 10.48 -19.20
C PRO A 57 35.89 11.78 -18.48
N ASP A 58 37.19 12.01 -18.42
CA ASP A 58 37.88 12.94 -17.54
C ASP A 58 37.46 14.40 -17.66
N SER A 59 37.54 15.04 -16.51
CA SER A 59 37.55 16.48 -16.30
C SER A 59 38.46 17.18 -17.31
N THR A 60 37.87 18.02 -18.16
CA THR A 60 38.60 19.10 -18.80
C THR A 60 37.91 20.42 -18.48
N ALA A 61 38.62 21.23 -17.69
CA ALA A 61 38.24 22.58 -17.34
C ALA A 61 37.99 23.39 -18.62
N ASN A 62 36.80 23.95 -18.76
CA ASN A 62 36.58 25.04 -19.69
C ASN A 62 35.88 26.19 -18.99
N LYS A 63 36.61 27.29 -18.92
CA LYS A 63 36.24 28.57 -18.31
C LYS A 63 35.47 29.33 -19.37
N GLN A 64 34.14 29.35 -19.28
CA GLN A 64 33.29 30.11 -20.20
C GLN A 64 32.42 31.10 -19.42
N GLU A 65 32.97 32.32 -19.40
CA GLU A 65 32.31 33.61 -19.58
C GLU A 65 30.78 33.60 -19.46
N VAL A 66 30.31 34.20 -18.36
CA VAL A 66 28.90 34.44 -18.06
C VAL A 66 28.43 35.64 -18.90
N ALA A 67 27.99 35.38 -20.13
CA ALA A 67 27.29 36.34 -20.95
C ALA A 67 25.77 36.15 -20.79
N SER A 68 25.21 37.13 -20.08
CA SER A 68 23.84 37.61 -20.08
C SER A 68 22.91 37.08 -21.19
N GLY A 69 21.76 36.56 -20.75
CA GLY A 69 20.51 36.73 -21.48
C GLY A 69 19.94 35.47 -22.13
N GLU A 70 19.03 34.80 -21.43
CA GLU A 70 17.80 34.35 -22.09
C GLU A 70 16.67 34.16 -21.07
N ARG A 71 15.60 34.89 -21.33
CA ARG A 71 14.35 34.93 -20.58
C ARG A 71 13.71 33.55 -20.64
N ARG A 72 13.89 32.72 -19.60
CA ARG A 72 12.91 31.68 -19.32
C ARG A 72 11.64 32.40 -18.89
N SER A 73 10.68 32.40 -19.80
CA SER A 73 9.30 32.74 -19.54
C SER A 73 8.83 31.87 -18.38
N GLU A 74 8.92 32.41 -17.16
CA GLU A 74 8.06 32.09 -16.04
C GLU A 74 6.64 32.30 -16.56
N ARG A 75 6.07 31.26 -17.15
CA ARG A 75 4.62 31.13 -17.16
C ARG A 75 4.26 31.02 -15.71
N ASP A 76 3.81 32.15 -15.17
CA ASP A 76 2.83 32.31 -14.11
C ASP A 76 2.08 30.99 -13.83
N VAL A 77 2.69 30.10 -13.02
CA VAL A 77 2.01 28.98 -12.39
C VAL A 77 1.28 29.60 -11.21
N GLY A 78 0.21 30.31 -11.53
CA GLY A 78 -0.55 31.08 -10.58
C GLY A 78 -1.02 30.22 -9.41
N ASN A 79 -0.63 30.63 -8.20
CA ASN A 79 -1.35 30.48 -6.92
C ASN A 79 -2.06 29.14 -6.64
N SER A 80 -1.58 28.02 -7.16
CA SER A 80 -2.09 26.72 -6.73
C SER A 80 -1.50 26.44 -5.34
N PRO A 81 -2.34 26.17 -4.31
CA PRO A 81 -1.85 25.86 -2.98
C PRO A 81 -0.81 24.74 -3.04
N LYS A 82 0.32 24.88 -2.33
CA LYS A 82 1.31 23.81 -2.25
C LYS A 82 0.60 22.56 -1.71
N PRO A 83 0.76 21.38 -2.35
CA PRO A 83 0.11 20.17 -1.88
C PRO A 83 0.54 19.87 -0.44
N THR A 84 -0.42 19.57 0.42
CA THR A 84 -0.16 19.11 1.79
C THR A 84 -0.76 17.73 1.99
N LEU A 85 -0.42 17.06 3.09
CA LEU A 85 -1.06 15.78 3.46
C LEU A 85 -2.57 15.91 3.66
N GLU A 86 -3.04 17.08 4.10
CA GLU A 86 -4.46 17.40 4.27
C GLU A 86 -5.12 17.76 2.94
N ASN A 87 -4.36 18.36 2.03
CA ASN A 87 -4.80 18.79 0.71
C ASN A 87 -3.91 18.15 -0.37
N PRO A 88 -4.09 16.84 -0.67
CA PRO A 88 -3.32 16.17 -1.69
C PRO A 88 -3.59 16.77 -3.08
N PRO A 89 -2.66 16.64 -4.03
CA PRO A 89 -2.86 17.19 -5.36
C PRO A 89 -4.04 16.51 -6.05
N ALA A 90 -4.84 17.30 -6.79
CA ALA A 90 -5.99 16.76 -7.51
C ALA A 90 -5.53 15.78 -8.60
N VAL A 91 -6.26 14.67 -8.78
CA VAL A 91 -5.94 13.66 -9.80
C VAL A 91 -5.96 14.27 -11.21
N THR A 92 -6.85 15.23 -11.46
CA THR A 92 -6.92 15.98 -12.73
C THR A 92 -5.63 16.75 -13.00
N GLN A 93 -5.12 17.48 -12.00
CA GLN A 93 -3.85 18.20 -12.11
C GLN A 93 -2.69 17.26 -12.44
N VAL A 94 -2.57 16.14 -11.73
CA VAL A 94 -1.51 15.16 -11.98
C VAL A 94 -1.61 14.59 -13.39
N ARG A 95 -2.82 14.31 -13.88
CA ARG A 95 -3.06 13.82 -15.24
C ARG A 95 -2.69 14.86 -16.29
N ASP A 96 -3.05 16.12 -16.09
CA ASP A 96 -2.77 17.20 -17.02
C ASP A 96 -1.26 17.46 -17.11
N GLU A 97 -0.56 17.50 -15.98
CA GLU A 97 0.91 17.63 -15.93
C GLU A 97 1.60 16.44 -16.61
N THR A 98 1.12 15.23 -16.37
CA THR A 98 1.67 14.00 -17.01
C THR A 98 1.40 13.99 -18.51
N ALA A 99 0.23 14.47 -18.95
CA ALA A 99 -0.10 14.54 -20.37
C ALA A 99 0.75 15.59 -21.11
N GLN A 100 1.08 16.69 -20.45
CA GLN A 100 1.96 17.73 -21.00
C GLN A 100 3.42 17.26 -21.13
N ASN A 101 3.91 16.47 -20.18
CA ASN A 101 5.26 15.92 -20.23
C ASN A 101 5.33 14.49 -19.67
N PRO A 102 5.03 13.47 -20.50
CA PRO A 102 4.89 12.08 -20.04
C PRO A 102 6.22 11.41 -19.67
N HIS A 103 7.35 12.04 -20.00
CA HIS A 103 8.69 11.51 -19.68
C HIS A 103 9.24 12.04 -18.36
N THR A 104 8.52 12.95 -17.69
CA THR A 104 8.90 13.51 -16.40
C THR A 104 7.83 13.26 -15.36
N THR A 105 8.22 13.12 -14.11
CA THR A 105 7.27 13.06 -12.99
C THR A 105 6.53 14.40 -12.87
N ALA A 106 5.21 14.34 -12.72
CA ALA A 106 4.38 15.51 -12.46
C ALA A 106 4.89 16.30 -11.25
N GLN A 107 4.97 17.63 -11.38
CA GLN A 107 5.51 18.51 -10.33
C GLN A 107 4.64 18.47 -9.08
N ALA A 108 3.32 18.37 -9.24
CA ALA A 108 2.40 18.21 -8.11
C ALA A 108 2.70 16.96 -7.28
N LEU A 109 3.12 15.85 -7.92
CA LEU A 109 3.52 14.64 -7.22
C LEU A 109 4.87 14.80 -6.50
N LEU A 110 5.83 15.49 -7.12
CA LEU A 110 7.13 15.76 -6.50
C LEU A 110 6.98 16.64 -5.25
N ALA A 111 6.21 17.72 -5.35
CA ALA A 111 5.93 18.61 -4.23
C ALA A 111 5.21 17.89 -3.08
N PHE A 112 4.23 17.04 -3.41
CA PHE A 112 3.55 16.21 -2.42
C PHE A 112 4.48 15.20 -1.75
N ALA A 113 5.35 14.53 -2.52
CA ALA A 113 6.31 13.57 -1.98
C ALA A 113 7.34 14.24 -1.06
N GLU A 114 7.80 15.45 -1.41
CA GLU A 114 8.68 16.25 -0.54
C GLU A 114 8.01 16.57 0.79
N GLU A 115 6.76 17.06 0.77
CA GLU A 115 6.00 17.37 1.99
C GLU A 115 5.80 16.12 2.85
N MET A 116 5.41 14.98 2.26
CA MET A 116 5.31 13.73 3.01
C MET A 116 6.64 13.32 3.65
N SER A 117 7.77 13.56 2.97
CA SER A 117 9.09 13.22 3.51
C SER A 117 9.41 14.05 4.76
N ILE A 118 9.05 15.33 4.78
CA ILE A 118 9.23 16.24 5.91
C ILE A 118 8.37 15.78 7.09
N GLN A 119 7.10 15.46 6.83
CA GLN A 119 6.17 14.98 7.85
C GLN A 119 6.60 13.63 8.44
N MET A 120 7.12 12.70 7.62
CA MET A 120 7.68 11.45 8.14
C MET A 120 8.91 11.69 9.03
N GLN A 121 9.82 12.60 8.64
CA GLN A 121 10.95 12.97 9.48
C GLN A 121 10.50 13.60 10.81
N GLY A 122 9.48 14.46 10.75
CA GLY A 122 8.81 15.03 11.92
C GLY A 122 8.23 13.96 12.84
N ALA A 123 7.54 12.96 12.28
CA ALA A 123 6.97 11.84 13.04
C ALA A 123 8.01 11.00 13.82
N PHE A 124 9.27 10.98 13.36
CA PHE A 124 10.35 10.32 14.10
C PHE A 124 10.87 11.14 15.28
N SER A 125 10.66 12.45 15.28
CA SER A 125 11.24 13.36 16.28
C SER A 125 10.20 13.87 17.27
N ASP A 126 8.98 14.10 16.79
CA ASP A 126 7.89 14.70 17.54
C ASP A 126 6.70 13.73 17.67
N ARG A 127 6.14 13.67 18.87
CA ARG A 127 5.05 12.75 19.21
C ARG A 127 3.73 13.16 18.58
N GLU A 128 3.43 14.45 18.52
CA GLU A 128 2.17 14.94 17.95
C GLU A 128 2.12 14.67 16.44
N THR A 129 3.19 15.03 15.73
CA THR A 129 3.37 14.77 14.30
C THR A 129 3.25 13.27 14.01
N ARG A 130 3.84 12.42 14.86
CA ARG A 130 3.72 10.97 14.75
C ARG A 130 2.28 10.49 14.83
N TYR A 131 1.50 10.99 15.78
CA TYR A 131 0.09 10.63 15.90
C TYR A 131 -0.68 11.06 14.66
N THR A 132 -0.49 12.29 14.20
CA THR A 132 -1.14 12.81 12.98
C THR A 132 -0.82 11.94 11.76
N VAL A 133 0.47 11.70 11.52
CA VAL A 133 0.96 10.84 10.43
C VAL A 133 0.39 9.43 10.54
N SER A 134 0.46 8.80 11.72
CA SER A 134 -0.03 7.43 11.91
C SER A 134 -1.53 7.33 11.62
N ARG A 135 -2.34 8.32 12.02
CA ARG A 135 -3.77 8.36 11.72
C ARG A 135 -4.05 8.48 10.22
N GLN A 136 -3.29 9.31 9.52
CA GLN A 136 -3.41 9.47 8.06
C GLN A 136 -3.03 8.17 7.33
N LEU A 137 -1.97 7.49 7.76
CA LEU A 137 -1.58 6.18 7.21
C LEU A 137 -2.63 5.10 7.47
N ILE A 138 -3.23 5.07 8.68
CA ILE A 138 -4.34 4.17 9.02
C ILE A 138 -5.55 4.45 8.12
N ALA A 139 -5.94 5.71 7.96
CA ALA A 139 -7.06 6.11 7.11
C ALA A 139 -6.81 5.70 5.65
N CYS A 140 -5.60 5.96 5.13
CA CYS A 140 -5.18 5.54 3.81
C CYS A 140 -5.28 4.01 3.64
N ALA A 141 -4.75 3.22 4.59
CA ALA A 141 -4.82 1.76 4.50
C ALA A 141 -6.26 1.22 4.55
N ARG A 142 -7.16 1.91 5.25
CA ARG A 142 -8.59 1.55 5.37
C ARG A 142 -9.43 1.91 4.16
N ASP A 143 -9.00 2.83 3.30
CA ASP A 143 -9.83 3.32 2.20
C ASP A 143 -10.14 2.22 1.18
N GLY A 144 -11.23 1.49 1.43
CA GLY A 144 -11.67 0.33 0.66
C GLY A 144 -12.45 0.66 -0.59
N GLN A 145 -12.66 1.94 -0.90
CA GLN A 145 -13.50 2.36 -2.02
C GLN A 145 -12.81 2.26 -3.37
N ALA A 146 -11.48 2.22 -3.41
CA ALA A 146 -10.74 2.33 -4.65
C ALA A 146 -10.19 0.98 -5.14
N LYS A 147 -10.59 0.58 -6.35
CA LYS A 147 -10.17 -0.66 -7.02
C LYS A 147 -8.82 -0.49 -7.71
N GLY A 148 -7.97 -1.52 -7.70
CA GLY A 148 -6.75 -1.61 -8.51
C GLY A 148 -5.59 -0.74 -8.02
N SER A 149 -5.47 0.50 -8.52
CA SER A 149 -4.35 1.40 -8.20
C SER A 149 -4.30 1.81 -6.73
N ALA A 150 -5.44 1.84 -6.05
CA ALA A 150 -5.49 2.11 -4.63
C ALA A 150 -5.01 0.94 -3.76
N GLN A 151 -4.99 -0.30 -4.25
CA GLN A 151 -4.47 -1.41 -3.45
C GLN A 151 -2.96 -1.23 -3.18
N ALA A 152 -2.20 -0.80 -4.17
CA ALA A 152 -0.78 -0.48 -4.01
C ALA A 152 -0.56 0.70 -3.05
N ALA A 153 -1.38 1.76 -3.16
CA ALA A 153 -1.31 2.89 -2.25
C ALA A 153 -1.62 2.49 -0.79
N ARG A 154 -2.67 1.69 -0.58
CA ARG A 154 -3.03 1.14 0.72
C ARG A 154 -1.92 0.26 1.31
N ALA A 155 -1.32 -0.59 0.48
CA ALA A 155 -0.21 -1.45 0.90
C ALA A 155 1.01 -0.61 1.32
N LEU A 156 1.32 0.45 0.56
CA LEU A 156 2.39 1.37 0.90
C LEU A 156 2.11 2.12 2.22
N CYS A 157 0.87 2.54 2.45
CA CYS A 157 0.47 3.15 3.72
C CYS A 157 0.62 2.19 4.90
N LEU A 158 0.23 0.93 4.73
CA LEU A 158 0.41 -0.09 5.75
C LEU A 158 1.89 -0.39 6.03
N PHE A 159 2.71 -0.47 4.98
CA PHE A 159 4.17 -0.65 5.08
C PHE A 159 4.85 0.51 5.84
N ASN A 160 4.50 1.75 5.50
CA ASN A 160 5.06 2.92 6.20
C ASN A 160 4.61 2.98 7.67
N LEU A 161 3.37 2.59 7.96
CA LEU A 161 2.87 2.51 9.33
C LEU A 161 3.60 1.42 10.14
N GLU A 162 3.91 0.28 9.52
CA GLU A 162 4.70 -0.77 10.15
C GLU A 162 6.07 -0.26 10.58
N ARG A 163 6.78 0.44 9.69
CA ARG A 163 8.10 1.04 9.99
C ARG A 163 8.02 2.05 11.12
N LEU A 164 6.97 2.86 11.16
CA LEU A 164 6.77 3.81 12.25
C LEU A 164 6.52 3.07 13.58
N LYS A 165 5.74 1.99 13.56
CA LYS A 165 5.51 1.11 14.72
C LYS A 165 6.79 0.42 15.18
N GLU A 166 7.65 -0.08 14.28
CA GLU A 166 8.93 -0.68 14.66
C GLU A 166 9.79 0.27 15.48
N ARG A 167 9.72 1.58 15.18
CA ARG A 167 10.45 2.60 15.93
C ARG A 167 9.77 2.98 17.26
N PHE A 168 8.44 2.96 17.31
CA PHE A 168 7.64 3.37 18.48
C PHE A 168 6.61 2.29 18.87
N PRO A 169 7.07 1.11 19.30
CA PRO A 169 6.20 -0.05 19.48
C PRO A 169 5.15 0.16 20.58
N ASP A 170 5.52 0.79 21.70
CA ASP A 170 4.62 0.98 22.84
C ASP A 170 3.44 1.90 22.52
N GLU A 171 3.64 2.86 21.62
CA GLU A 171 2.63 3.86 21.27
C GLU A 171 1.74 3.41 20.11
N LEU A 172 2.29 2.66 19.14
CA LEU A 172 1.61 2.39 17.87
C LEU A 172 1.15 0.93 17.70
N SER A 173 1.68 -0.02 18.48
CA SER A 173 1.31 -1.44 18.34
C SER A 173 -0.19 -1.69 18.52
N PRO A 174 -0.90 -1.11 19.50
CA PRO A 174 -2.34 -1.35 19.68
C PRO A 174 -3.15 -0.94 18.44
N SER A 175 -2.91 0.28 17.94
CA SER A 175 -3.59 0.81 16.76
C SER A 175 -3.26 0.00 15.51
N TYR A 176 -2.01 -0.42 15.35
CA TYR A 176 -1.56 -1.23 14.23
C TYR A 176 -2.17 -2.63 14.22
N GLN A 177 -2.21 -3.32 15.37
CA GLN A 177 -2.83 -4.64 15.49
C GLN A 177 -4.33 -4.59 15.23
N SER A 178 -5.01 -3.56 15.76
CA SER A 178 -6.43 -3.31 15.48
C SER A 178 -6.68 -3.14 13.98
N LEU A 179 -5.83 -2.35 13.29
CA LEU A 179 -5.91 -2.18 11.85
C LEU A 179 -5.73 -3.52 11.10
N LEU A 180 -4.72 -4.33 11.44
CA LEU A 180 -4.48 -5.61 10.78
C LEU A 180 -5.65 -6.60 10.93
N ALA A 181 -6.44 -6.50 12.00
CA ALA A 181 -7.63 -7.33 12.20
C ALA A 181 -8.79 -6.93 11.27
N GLU A 182 -8.81 -5.68 10.78
CA GLU A 182 -9.85 -5.14 9.91
C GLU A 182 -9.51 -5.24 8.41
N LEU A 183 -8.22 -5.30 8.07
CA LEU A 183 -7.77 -5.30 6.68
C LEU A 183 -7.92 -6.68 6.02
N PRO A 184 -8.23 -6.73 4.71
CA PRO A 184 -8.33 -8.00 4.00
C PRO A 184 -6.94 -8.65 3.82
N GLU A 185 -6.89 -9.98 3.82
CA GLU A 185 -5.62 -10.73 3.88
C GLU A 185 -4.72 -10.52 2.65
N ASP A 186 -5.33 -10.29 1.49
CA ASP A 186 -4.62 -10.01 0.25
C ASP A 186 -3.83 -8.70 0.34
N LEU A 187 -4.40 -7.66 0.99
CA LEU A 187 -3.70 -6.41 1.23
C LEU A 187 -2.51 -6.58 2.16
N ILE A 188 -2.67 -7.37 3.23
CA ILE A 188 -1.60 -7.67 4.19
C ILE A 188 -0.46 -8.41 3.49
N PHE A 189 -0.80 -9.39 2.65
CA PHE A 189 0.16 -10.14 1.85
C PHE A 189 0.91 -9.24 0.85
N VAL A 190 0.19 -8.37 0.12
CA VAL A 190 0.79 -7.43 -0.84
C VAL A 190 1.71 -6.43 -0.15
N ALA A 191 1.35 -5.99 1.06
CA ALA A 191 2.20 -5.09 1.86
C ALA A 191 3.46 -5.78 2.41
N GLY A 192 3.57 -7.12 2.33
CA GLY A 192 4.70 -7.87 2.87
C GLY A 192 4.74 -7.90 4.39
N VAL A 193 3.63 -7.60 5.05
CA VAL A 193 3.52 -7.49 6.51
C VAL A 193 3.24 -8.86 7.11
N THR A 194 4.02 -9.26 8.11
CA THR A 194 3.76 -10.49 8.86
C THR A 194 2.69 -10.26 9.93
N LYS A 195 1.61 -11.06 9.92
CA LYS A 195 0.64 -11.06 11.03
C LYS A 195 1.36 -11.44 12.33
N PRO A 196 1.11 -10.75 13.46
CA PRO A 196 1.66 -11.17 14.73
C PRO A 196 1.16 -12.58 15.05
N ASN A 197 2.09 -13.49 15.42
CA ASN A 197 1.73 -14.80 15.95
C ASN A 197 1.01 -14.58 17.28
N VAL A 198 -0.32 -14.60 17.25
CA VAL A 198 -1.12 -14.67 18.47
C VAL A 198 -1.08 -16.12 18.94
N GLU A 199 -0.08 -16.47 19.75
CA GLU A 199 -0.13 -17.70 20.54
C GLU A 199 -1.34 -17.62 21.47
N LYS A 200 -2.24 -18.60 21.33
CA LYS A 200 -3.49 -18.71 22.11
C LYS A 200 -3.25 -19.42 23.43
#